data_AF-A0A937SQ33-F1
#
_entry.id   AF-A0A937SQ33-F1
#
_cell.length_a   1.000
_cell.length_b   1.000
_cell.length_c   1.000
_cell.angle_alpha   90.00
_cell.angle_beta   90.00
_cell.angle_gamma   90.00
#
_symmetry.space_group_name_H-M   'P 1'
#
loop_
_entity.id
_entity.type
_entity.pdbx_description
1 polymer ?
#
loop_
_entity_poly.entity_id
_entity_poly.type
_entity_poly.pdbx_seq_one_letter_code
_entity_poly.pdbx_strand_id
1 'polypeptide(L)'
;MVHDPEDHSRLLLEINEKIKKLNKEIIDPMIPKLKIDDLTPVIKLVAQIRAAYLKELFDISATVSDGVPTQDQIQRLRGFRVAYEEFSAAAQAMETAIEHGYLEVEEK
;
A
#
# COMPACT_ATOMS: atom_id res chain seq x y z
N MET A 1 9.76 11.77 -39.02
CA MET A 1 9.67 12.92 -38.10
C MET A 1 10.28 12.46 -36.78
N VAL A 2 11.45 12.98 -36.42
CA VAL A 2 12.07 12.71 -35.12
C VAL A 2 11.40 13.68 -34.15
N HIS A 3 10.67 13.17 -33.16
CA HIS A 3 10.11 14.02 -32.11
C HIS A 3 11.27 14.65 -31.31
N ASP A 4 11.22 15.96 -31.13
CA ASP A 4 12.18 16.71 -30.32
C ASP A 4 12.12 16.21 -28.86
N PRO A 5 13.25 15.82 -28.23
CA PRO A 5 13.30 15.48 -26.81
C PRO A 5 12.70 16.54 -25.87
N GLU A 6 12.76 17.83 -26.26
CA GLU A 6 12.17 18.93 -25.49
C GLU A 6 10.63 18.89 -25.53
N ASP A 7 10.05 18.59 -26.69
CA ASP A 7 8.60 18.42 -26.85
C ASP A 7 8.09 17.21 -26.06
N HIS A 8 8.86 16.12 -26.02
CA HIS A 8 8.52 14.94 -25.22
C HIS A 8 8.52 15.26 -23.72
N SER A 9 9.52 16.01 -23.24
CA SER A 9 9.63 16.41 -21.84
C SER A 9 8.50 17.34 -21.41
N ARG A 10 8.11 18.29 -22.28
CA ARG A 10 6.95 19.18 -22.06
C ARG A 10 5.64 18.40 -21.99
N LEU A 11 5.43 17.45 -22.89
CA LEU A 11 4.23 16.62 -22.89
C LEU A 11 4.11 15.79 -21.59
N LEU A 12 5.21 15.20 -21.11
CA LEU A 12 5.22 14.47 -19.85
C LEU A 12 4.90 15.36 -18.66
N LEU A 13 5.39 16.61 -18.65
CA LEU A 13 5.06 17.59 -17.62
C LEU A 13 3.56 17.90 -17.60
N GLU A 14 2.96 18.21 -18.75
CA GLU A 14 1.52 18.47 -18.87
C GLU A 14 0.67 17.27 -18.43
N ILE A 15 1.11 16.05 -18.75
CA ILE A 15 0.44 14.81 -18.30
C ILE A 15 0.50 14.69 -16.78
N ASN A 16 1.68 14.89 -16.17
CA ASN A 16 1.86 14.78 -14.73
C ASN A 16 1.03 15.82 -13.97
N GLU A 17 0.96 17.06 -14.47
CA GLU A 17 0.09 18.09 -13.89
C GLU A 17 -1.39 17.71 -13.94
N LYS A 18 -1.85 17.17 -15.09
CA LYS A 18 -3.23 16.69 -15.25
C LYS A 18 -3.53 15.51 -14.32
N ILE A 19 -2.61 14.55 -14.21
CA ILE A 19 -2.74 13.41 -13.29
C ILE A 19 -2.89 13.90 -11.86
N LYS A 20 -1.99 14.79 -11.41
CA LYS A 20 -2.04 15.33 -10.05
C LYS A 20 -3.35 16.05 -9.77
N LYS A 21 -3.78 16.92 -10.69
CA LYS A 21 -5.04 17.66 -10.55
C LYS A 21 -6.24 16.73 -10.45
N LEU A 22 -6.38 15.78 -11.37
CA LEU A 22 -7.51 14.85 -11.39
C LEU A 22 -7.53 13.93 -10.18
N ASN A 23 -6.37 13.41 -9.77
CA ASN A 23 -6.27 12.58 -8.57
C ASN A 23 -6.69 13.37 -7.32
N LYS A 24 -6.26 14.62 -7.17
CA LYS A 24 -6.69 15.49 -6.06
C LYS A 24 -8.20 15.78 -6.11
N GLU A 25 -8.76 16.09 -7.27
CA GLU A 25 -10.19 16.36 -7.45
C GLU A 25 -11.07 15.13 -7.17
N ILE A 26 -10.57 13.92 -7.42
CA ILE A 26 -11.32 12.67 -7.27
C ILE A 26 -11.10 12.01 -5.92
N ILE A 27 -9.85 11.87 -5.47
CA ILE A 27 -9.48 11.06 -4.29
C ILE A 27 -9.80 11.82 -3.00
N ASP A 28 -9.41 13.09 -2.91
CA ASP A 28 -9.49 13.87 -1.67
C ASP A 28 -10.92 14.00 -1.13
N PRO A 29 -11.97 14.24 -1.95
CA PRO A 29 -13.34 14.31 -1.43
C PRO A 29 -13.91 12.96 -1.00
N MET A 30 -13.32 11.83 -1.41
CA MET A 30 -13.77 10.50 -1.05
C MET A 30 -13.29 10.07 0.34
N ILE A 31 -12.26 10.73 0.87
CA ILE A 31 -11.67 10.44 2.17
C ILE A 31 -12.05 11.58 3.13
N PRO A 32 -12.45 11.30 4.38
CA PRO A 32 -12.64 12.35 5.39
C PRO A 32 -11.35 13.17 5.54
N LYS A 33 -11.47 14.44 5.91
CA LYS A 33 -10.28 15.25 6.25
C LYS A 33 -9.42 14.51 7.27
N LEU A 34 -8.15 14.30 6.92
CA LEU A 34 -7.21 13.53 7.71
C LEU A 34 -6.25 14.44 8.46
N LYS A 35 -5.99 14.06 9.71
CA LYS A 35 -4.80 14.45 10.46
C LYS A 35 -3.80 13.31 10.44
N ILE A 36 -2.53 13.61 10.72
CA ILE A 36 -1.49 12.57 10.87
C ILE A 36 -1.94 11.45 11.83
N ASP A 37 -2.60 11.81 12.94
CA ASP A 37 -3.06 10.85 13.93
C ASP A 37 -4.14 9.88 13.37
N ASP A 38 -4.92 10.32 12.39
CA ASP A 38 -5.95 9.51 11.73
C ASP A 38 -5.35 8.41 10.83
N LEU A 39 -4.05 8.46 10.53
CA LEU A 39 -3.35 7.39 9.81
C LEU A 39 -2.99 6.21 10.73
N THR A 40 -2.94 6.43 12.05
CA THR A 40 -2.56 5.41 13.04
C THR A 40 -3.37 4.12 12.92
N PRO A 41 -4.71 4.13 12.76
CA PRO A 41 -5.49 2.92 12.60
C PRO A 41 -5.09 2.10 11.36
N VAL A 42 -4.77 2.75 10.25
CA VAL A 42 -4.32 2.08 9.01
C VAL A 42 -2.97 1.41 9.22
N ILE A 43 -2.00 2.17 9.77
CA ILE A 43 -0.65 1.66 10.05
C ILE A 43 -0.70 0.48 11.04
N LYS A 44 -1.52 0.61 12.09
CA LYS A 44 -1.74 -0.45 13.08
C LYS A 44 -2.35 -1.70 12.44
N LEU A 45 -3.30 -1.55 11.52
CA LEU A 45 -3.93 -2.68 10.83
C LEU A 45 -2.90 -3.46 10.00
N VAL A 46 -2.07 -2.79 9.20
CA VAL A 46 -1.00 -3.43 8.43
C VAL A 46 -0.02 -4.16 9.35
N ALA A 47 0.37 -3.54 10.47
CA ALA A 47 1.27 -4.15 11.45
C ALA A 47 0.65 -5.41 12.08
N GLN A 48 -0.64 -5.40 12.39
CA GLN A 48 -1.35 -6.56 12.93
C GLN A 48 -1.43 -7.71 11.92
N ILE A 49 -1.69 -7.43 10.65
CA ILE A 49 -1.73 -8.45 9.59
C ILE A 49 -0.33 -9.05 9.38
N ARG A 50 0.71 -8.21 9.36
CA ARG A 50 2.11 -8.66 9.31
C ARG A 50 2.44 -9.57 10.50
N ALA A 51 2.02 -9.19 11.71
CA ALA A 51 2.23 -9.99 12.90
C ALA A 51 1.55 -11.37 12.81
N ALA A 52 0.32 -11.44 12.28
CA ALA A 52 -0.39 -12.70 12.08
C ALA A 52 0.34 -13.63 11.10
N TYR A 53 0.84 -13.09 9.98
CA TYR A 53 1.63 -13.86 9.02
C TYR A 53 2.90 -14.44 9.64
N LEU A 54 3.68 -13.61 10.34
CA LEU A 54 4.89 -14.04 11.01
C LEU A 54 4.59 -15.06 12.11
N LYS A 55 3.49 -14.86 12.86
CA LYS A 55 3.07 -15.81 13.90
C LYS A 55 2.79 -17.19 13.31
N GLU A 56 2.00 -17.28 12.22
CA GLU A 56 1.70 -18.59 11.59
C GLU A 56 2.98 -19.28 11.12
N LEU A 57 3.96 -18.53 10.57
CA LEU A 57 5.25 -19.09 10.18
C LEU A 57 5.98 -19.72 11.37
N PHE A 58 6.06 -19.01 12.50
CA PHE A 58 6.70 -19.53 13.71
C PHE A 58 5.93 -20.71 14.31
N ASP A 59 4.59 -20.66 14.34
CA ASP A 59 3.75 -21.76 14.81
C ASP A 59 3.94 -23.03 13.97
N ILE A 60 4.03 -22.90 12.64
CA ILE A 60 4.33 -24.02 11.74
C ILE A 60 5.73 -24.57 12.04
N SER A 61 6.74 -23.71 12.17
CA SER A 61 8.11 -24.13 12.46
C SER A 61 8.26 -24.88 13.80
N ALA A 62 7.43 -24.52 14.79
CA ALA A 62 7.43 -25.16 16.10
C ALA A 62 6.74 -26.54 16.09
N THR A 63 5.91 -26.84 15.08
CA THR A 63 5.13 -28.08 15.00
C THR A 63 5.68 -29.07 13.99
N VAL A 64 6.42 -28.62 12.98
CA VAL A 64 7.08 -29.47 12.00
C VAL A 64 8.47 -29.84 12.52
N SER A 65 8.61 -31.02 13.15
CA SER A 65 9.89 -31.49 13.70
C SER A 65 10.78 -32.13 12.63
N ASP A 66 10.20 -32.94 11.73
CA ASP A 66 10.89 -33.58 10.61
C ASP A 66 9.94 -33.64 9.41
N GLY A 67 10.31 -33.00 8.29
CA GLY A 67 9.55 -33.00 7.04
C GLY A 67 9.06 -31.62 6.60
N VAL A 68 7.91 -31.60 5.90
CA VAL A 68 7.32 -30.39 5.32
C VAL A 68 5.96 -30.08 5.97
N PRO A 69 5.54 -28.80 6.02
CA PRO A 69 4.22 -28.44 6.51
C PRO A 69 3.09 -29.14 5.74
N THR A 70 1.99 -29.39 6.43
CA THR A 70 0.75 -29.90 5.81
C THR A 70 0.19 -28.90 4.79
N GLN A 71 -0.62 -29.38 3.84
CA GLN A 71 -1.29 -28.51 2.87
C GLN A 71 -2.17 -27.46 3.55
N ASP A 72 -2.81 -27.80 4.68
CA ASP A 72 -3.61 -26.85 5.45
C ASP A 72 -2.76 -25.73 6.06
N GLN A 73 -1.60 -26.07 6.63
CA GLN A 73 -0.63 -25.09 7.13
C GLN A 73 -0.14 -24.17 6.01
N ILE A 74 0.21 -24.72 4.85
CA ILE A 74 0.63 -23.95 3.67
C ILE A 74 -0.49 -23.01 3.22
N GLN A 75 -1.73 -23.50 3.17
CA GLN A 75 -2.87 -22.72 2.72
C GLN A 75 -3.21 -21.58 3.69
N ARG A 76 -3.15 -21.82 5.01
CA ARG A 76 -3.32 -20.75 6.01
C ARG A 76 -2.22 -19.71 5.92
N LEU A 77 -0.96 -20.13 5.86
CA LEU A 77 0.18 -19.24 5.72
C LEU A 77 0.07 -18.38 4.45
N ARG A 78 -0.37 -18.98 3.33
CA ARG A 78 -0.66 -18.25 2.09
C ARG A 78 -1.77 -17.22 2.27
N GLY A 79 -2.84 -17.55 3.00
CA GLY A 79 -3.92 -16.62 3.31
C GLY A 79 -3.40 -15.37 4.03
N PHE A 80 -2.57 -15.56 5.06
CA PHE A 80 -1.93 -14.44 5.76
C PHE A 80 -0.96 -13.66 4.87
N ARG A 81 -0.18 -14.33 4.01
CA ARG A 81 0.72 -13.67 3.06
C ARG A 81 -0.06 -12.77 2.09
N VAL A 82 -1.12 -13.28 1.47
CA VAL A 82 -1.94 -12.51 0.51
C VAL A 82 -2.57 -11.30 1.19
N ALA A 83 -3.13 -11.47 2.40
CA ALA A 83 -3.65 -10.35 3.17
C ALA A 83 -2.55 -9.33 3.49
N TYR A 84 -1.37 -9.78 3.93
CA TYR A 84 -0.25 -8.89 4.21
C TYR A 84 0.19 -8.08 2.98
N GLU A 85 0.33 -8.74 1.83
CA GLU A 85 0.73 -8.10 0.58
C GLU A 85 -0.30 -7.06 0.12
N GLU A 86 -1.59 -7.40 0.15
CA GLU A 86 -2.68 -6.50 -0.25
C GLU A 86 -2.71 -5.24 0.63
N PHE A 87 -2.69 -5.40 1.95
CA PHE A 87 -2.76 -4.27 2.87
C PHE A 87 -1.48 -3.43 2.86
N SER A 88 -0.31 -4.04 2.61
CA SER A 88 0.93 -3.29 2.44
C SER A 88 0.91 -2.47 1.15
N ALA A 89 0.40 -3.03 0.05
CA ALA A 89 0.25 -2.31 -1.20
C ALA A 89 -0.74 -1.14 -1.08
N ALA A 90 -1.86 -1.34 -0.37
CA ALA A 90 -2.82 -0.28 -0.09
C ALA A 90 -2.22 0.85 0.76
N ALA A 91 -1.44 0.52 1.80
CA ALA A 91 -0.74 1.53 2.60
C ALA A 91 0.30 2.30 1.79
N GLN A 92 1.04 1.62 0.91
CA GLN A 92 1.98 2.29 0.01
C GLN A 92 1.26 3.23 -0.96
N ALA A 93 0.11 2.82 -1.51
CA ALA A 93 -0.70 3.67 -2.38
C ALA A 93 -1.22 4.92 -1.63
N MET A 94 -1.57 4.78 -0.35
CA MET A 94 -1.92 5.90 0.51
C MET A 94 -0.74 6.85 0.72
N GLU A 95 0.45 6.34 1.05
CA GLU A 95 1.68 7.16 1.18
C GLU A 95 1.97 7.94 -0.10
N THR A 96 1.95 7.28 -1.25
CA THR A 96 2.15 7.93 -2.55
C THR A 96 1.08 8.99 -2.85
N ALA A 97 -0.17 8.76 -2.46
CA ALA A 97 -1.23 9.74 -2.62
C ALA A 97 -0.97 11.00 -1.76
N ILE A 98 -0.42 10.84 -0.56
CA ILE A 98 -0.04 11.96 0.32
C ILE A 98 1.19 12.69 -0.27
N GLU A 99 2.25 11.97 -0.62
CA GLU A 99 3.51 12.53 -1.16
C GLU A 99 3.30 13.34 -2.44
N HIS A 100 2.42 12.87 -3.34
CA HIS A 100 2.11 13.57 -4.58
C HIS A 100 1.05 14.67 -4.41
N GLY A 101 0.46 14.82 -3.22
CA GLY A 101 -0.57 15.81 -2.91
C GLY A 101 -1.93 15.48 -3.53
N TYR A 102 -2.23 14.20 -3.75
CA TYR A 102 -3.54 13.71 -4.15
C TYR A 102 -4.51 13.66 -2.96
N LEU A 103 -3.97 13.48 -1.76
CA LEU A 103 -4.68 13.45 -0.49
C LEU A 103 -4.04 14.42 0.49
N GLU A 104 -4.83 15.36 1.03
CA GLU A 104 -4.35 16.31 2.04
C GLU A 104 -4.38 15.70 3.45
N VAL A 105 -3.29 15.90 4.19
CA VAL A 105 -3.17 15.51 5.59
C VAL A 105 -2.68 16.71 6.39
N GLU A 106 -3.43 17.08 7.42
CA GLU A 106 -3.09 18.16 8.33
C GLU A 106 -2.10 17.67 9.40
N GLU A 107 -1.10 18.49 9.73
CA GLU A 107 -0.13 18.16 10.79
C GLU A 107 -0.77 18.11 12.20
N LYS A 108 -1.95 18.74 12.41
CA LYS A 108 -2.62 18.86 13.73
C LYS A 108 -4.13 18.97 13.67
#